data_AF-A0AAJ0DCA3-F1
#
_entry.id   AF-A0AAJ0DCA3-F1
#
_cell.length_a   1.000
_cell.length_b   1.000
_cell.length_c   1.000
_cell.angle_alpha   90.00
_cell.angle_beta   90.00
_cell.angle_gamma   90.00
#
_symmetry.space_group_name_H-M   'P 1'
#
loop_
_entity.id
_entity.type
_entity.pdbx_description
1 polymer ?
#
loop_
_entity_poly.entity_id
_entity_poly.type
_entity_poly.pdbx_seq_one_letter_code
_entity_poly.pdbx_strand_id
1 'polypeptide(L)'
;MAEGKKSFLLGSATLVVWGGVTSTQADEDALNDWWTNEHLPERLSIPGFLRARRYACRDDSTKSTEYMTFYEVSKLDVLTSEPYMEKLNNPTPGTKQHLPTLATMNRAACQLVHSESRIHLNGCMSGLGATVALLVLSLPAGLETVNIWQGFIFDAFDKMQKSDKSIMSLHLVREDAAATQPGSTSQSYINSNLKSSEDRGIIRWVMLLEFSRRWDATHEGVRDVLKPVIDELSGASEAQKDVTFDIHAFAGN
;
A
#
# COMPACT_ATOMS: atom_id res chain seq x y z
N MET A 1 -0.52 -20.95 26.62
CA MET A 1 -0.85 -19.52 26.43
C MET A 1 -1.03 -19.34 24.93
N ALA A 2 -2.22 -19.00 24.45
CA ALA A 2 -2.43 -18.79 23.02
C ALA A 2 -1.51 -17.64 22.57
N GLU A 3 -0.64 -17.88 21.58
CA GLU A 3 0.13 -16.81 20.95
C GLU A 3 -0.86 -15.82 20.35
N GLY A 4 -1.05 -14.68 21.04
CA GLY A 4 -1.94 -13.62 20.59
C GLY A 4 -1.55 -13.19 19.18
N LYS A 5 -2.54 -12.96 18.32
CA LYS A 5 -2.33 -12.48 16.96
C LYS A 5 -1.47 -11.21 17.00
N LYS A 6 -0.27 -11.27 16.44
CA LYS A 6 0.65 -10.12 16.36
C LYS A 6 0.26 -9.12 15.27
N SER A 7 -0.75 -9.41 14.46
CA SER A 7 -1.12 -8.62 13.27
C SER A 7 -2.46 -7.92 13.45
N PHE A 8 -2.52 -6.63 13.08
CA PHE A 8 -3.76 -5.86 12.96
C PHE A 8 -4.49 -6.03 11.62
N LEU A 9 -3.96 -6.82 10.67
CA LEU A 9 -4.64 -7.11 9.42
C LEU A 9 -5.70 -8.19 9.60
N LEU A 10 -6.81 -8.06 8.88
CA LEU A 10 -7.97 -8.96 8.96
C LEU A 10 -7.85 -10.17 8.04
N GLY A 11 -7.04 -10.10 6.98
CA GLY A 11 -6.86 -11.16 5.99
C GLY A 11 -5.40 -11.46 5.67
N SER A 12 -5.17 -12.37 4.72
CA SER A 12 -3.82 -12.80 4.31
C SER A 12 -3.33 -12.15 3.01
N ALA A 13 -4.13 -11.26 2.41
CA ALA A 13 -3.76 -10.56 1.19
C ALA A 13 -4.36 -9.15 1.16
N THR A 14 -3.79 -8.30 0.33
CA THR A 14 -4.12 -6.88 0.28
C THR A 14 -4.12 -6.37 -1.15
N LEU A 15 -5.02 -5.46 -1.49
CA LEU A 15 -4.90 -4.65 -2.71
C LEU A 15 -4.46 -3.24 -2.30
N VAL A 16 -3.30 -2.82 -2.79
CA VAL A 16 -2.77 -1.47 -2.57
C VAL A 16 -2.83 -0.72 -3.89
N VAL A 17 -3.48 0.44 -3.89
CA VAL A 17 -3.53 1.35 -5.03
C VAL A 17 -3.09 2.72 -4.55
N TRP A 18 -2.10 3.32 -5.20
CA TRP A 18 -1.63 4.66 -4.85
C TRP A 18 -1.29 5.46 -6.10
N GLY A 19 -1.50 6.76 -6.03
CA GLY A 19 -1.30 7.63 -7.18
C GLY A 19 -1.65 9.08 -6.93
N GLY A 20 -1.27 9.96 -7.86
CA GLY A 20 -1.47 11.40 -7.75
C GLY A 20 -2.56 11.95 -8.66
N VAL A 21 -3.12 13.10 -8.25
CA VAL A 21 -3.93 13.98 -9.09
C VAL A 21 -3.51 15.42 -8.86
N THR A 22 -3.55 16.25 -9.89
CA THR A 22 -3.40 17.71 -9.74
C THR A 22 -4.76 18.39 -9.70
N SER A 23 -4.83 19.58 -9.09
CA SER A 23 -6.06 20.38 -9.05
C SER A 23 -6.59 20.79 -10.43
N THR A 24 -5.77 20.64 -11.49
CA THR A 24 -6.15 20.89 -12.88
C THR A 24 -6.72 19.65 -13.58
N GLN A 25 -6.54 18.46 -13.01
CA GLN A 25 -6.95 17.18 -13.59
C GLN A 25 -8.27 16.66 -13.03
N ALA A 26 -8.61 17.01 -11.79
CA ALA A 26 -9.87 16.60 -11.17
C ALA A 26 -10.43 17.67 -10.23
N ASP A 27 -11.76 17.69 -10.15
CA ASP A 27 -12.47 18.22 -8.99
C ASP A 27 -12.30 17.23 -7.83
N GLU A 28 -11.51 17.61 -6.82
CA GLU A 28 -11.21 16.74 -5.68
C GLU A 28 -12.45 16.44 -4.83
N ASP A 29 -13.40 17.38 -4.71
CA ASP A 29 -14.60 17.16 -3.91
C ASP A 29 -15.48 16.11 -4.59
N ALA A 30 -15.68 16.21 -5.90
CA ALA A 30 -16.40 15.21 -6.68
C ALA A 30 -15.68 13.85 -6.68
N LEU A 31 -14.35 13.84 -6.79
CA LEU A 31 -13.55 12.61 -6.70
C LEU A 31 -13.70 11.94 -5.32
N ASN A 32 -13.68 12.72 -4.24
CA ASN A 32 -13.84 12.23 -2.87
C ASN A 32 -15.26 11.72 -2.59
N ASP A 33 -16.28 12.38 -3.14
CA ASP A 33 -17.68 11.96 -3.08
C ASP A 33 -17.89 10.61 -3.77
N TRP A 34 -17.44 10.49 -5.02
CA TRP A 34 -17.48 9.23 -5.76
C TRP A 34 -16.78 8.10 -5.00
N TRP A 35 -15.59 8.37 -4.46
CA TRP A 35 -14.84 7.33 -3.75
C TRP A 35 -15.60 6.82 -2.53
N THR A 36 -16.16 7.74 -1.74
CA THR A 36 -16.83 7.45 -0.47
C THR A 36 -18.18 6.78 -0.68
N ASN A 37 -18.98 7.30 -1.62
CA ASN A 37 -20.39 6.95 -1.74
C ASN A 37 -20.66 5.90 -2.83
N GLU A 38 -19.71 5.66 -3.73
CA GLU A 38 -19.84 4.69 -4.82
C GLU A 38 -18.74 3.63 -4.79
N HIS A 39 -17.47 4.03 -4.87
CA HIS A 39 -16.36 3.09 -5.06
C HIS A 39 -16.10 2.20 -3.84
N LEU A 40 -16.02 2.77 -2.63
CA LEU A 40 -15.79 1.98 -1.41
C LEU A 40 -16.94 0.97 -1.15
N PRO A 41 -18.22 1.35 -1.19
CA PRO A 41 -19.32 0.40 -1.05
C PRO A 41 -19.29 -0.71 -2.11
N GLU A 42 -18.98 -0.38 -3.36
CA GLU A 42 -18.86 -1.38 -4.43
C GLU A 42 -17.80 -2.43 -4.08
N ARG A 43 -16.59 -2.02 -3.65
CA ARG A 43 -15.52 -2.95 -3.28
C ARG A 43 -15.85 -3.75 -2.03
N LEU A 44 -16.38 -3.11 -1.01
CA LEU A 44 -16.75 -3.77 0.25
C LEU A 44 -17.93 -4.74 0.11
N SER A 45 -18.74 -4.61 -0.94
CA SER A 45 -19.82 -5.57 -1.25
C SER A 45 -19.31 -6.92 -1.77
N ILE A 46 -18.05 -7.01 -2.18
CA ILE A 46 -17.48 -8.22 -2.78
C ILE A 46 -17.14 -9.24 -1.68
N PRO A 47 -17.63 -10.49 -1.75
CA PRO A 47 -17.28 -11.52 -0.79
C PRO A 47 -15.75 -11.70 -0.66
N GLY A 48 -15.24 -11.60 0.56
CA GLY A 48 -13.81 -11.70 0.85
C GLY A 48 -13.09 -10.36 0.98
N PHE A 49 -13.71 -9.22 0.64
CA PHE A 49 -13.23 -7.90 1.10
C PHE A 49 -13.59 -7.71 2.58
N LEU A 50 -12.60 -7.40 3.41
CA LEU A 50 -12.74 -7.37 4.87
C LEU A 50 -12.67 -5.95 5.44
N ARG A 51 -11.82 -5.11 4.86
CA ARG A 51 -11.64 -3.71 5.28
C ARG A 51 -11.12 -2.88 4.11
N ALA A 52 -11.55 -1.63 4.04
CA ALA A 52 -11.01 -0.65 3.11
C ALA A 52 -10.54 0.57 3.92
N ARG A 53 -9.37 1.09 3.57
CA ARG A 53 -8.80 2.30 4.17
C ARG A 53 -8.34 3.22 3.05
N ARG A 54 -8.55 4.52 3.23
CA ARG A 54 -8.16 5.56 2.27
C ARG A 54 -7.35 6.62 2.98
N TYR A 55 -6.30 7.06 2.32
CA TYR A 55 -5.38 8.06 2.81
C TYR A 55 -5.08 9.06 1.70
N ALA A 56 -4.69 10.27 2.10
CA ALA A 56 -4.27 11.32 1.20
C ALA A 56 -3.05 12.07 1.74
N CYS A 57 -2.25 12.61 0.83
CA CYS A 57 -1.18 13.55 1.11
C CYS A 57 -1.35 14.73 0.18
N ARG A 58 -1.60 15.92 0.74
CA ARG A 58 -1.78 17.15 -0.04
C ARG A 58 -0.50 17.95 -0.03
N ASP A 59 -0.03 18.32 -1.21
CA ASP A 59 1.08 19.24 -1.39
C ASP A 59 0.58 20.53 -2.04
N ASP A 60 0.37 21.55 -1.20
CA ASP A 60 -0.10 22.87 -1.63
C ASP A 60 0.90 23.58 -2.55
N SER A 61 2.19 23.25 -2.45
CA SER A 61 3.24 23.88 -3.27
C SER A 61 3.16 23.44 -4.73
N THR A 62 2.81 22.17 -4.97
CA THR A 62 2.63 21.59 -6.30
C THR A 62 1.17 21.53 -6.73
N LYS A 63 0.23 21.91 -5.86
CA LYS A 63 -1.22 21.80 -6.05
C LYS A 63 -1.62 20.38 -6.46
N SER A 64 -1.03 19.40 -5.80
CA SER A 64 -1.24 17.99 -6.07
C SER A 64 -1.64 17.24 -4.81
N THR A 65 -2.41 16.18 -4.99
CA THR A 65 -2.80 15.28 -3.92
C THR A 65 -2.43 13.87 -4.32
N GLU A 66 -1.62 13.20 -3.51
CA GLU A 66 -1.42 11.76 -3.60
C GLU A 66 -2.49 11.05 -2.78
N TYR A 67 -3.13 10.05 -3.37
CA TYR A 67 -4.11 9.19 -2.74
C TYR A 67 -3.55 7.78 -2.60
N MET A 68 -3.91 7.11 -1.51
CA MET A 68 -3.70 5.67 -1.34
C MET A 68 -5.00 5.01 -0.88
N THR A 69 -5.33 3.87 -1.48
CA THR A 69 -6.29 2.92 -0.93
C THR A 69 -5.64 1.61 -0.60
N PHE A 70 -6.08 1.06 0.53
CA PHE A 70 -5.60 -0.20 1.06
C PHE A 70 -6.80 -1.06 1.42
N TYR A 71 -7.01 -2.11 0.63
CA TYR A 71 -8.06 -3.09 0.87
C TYR A 71 -7.44 -4.35 1.46
N GLU A 72 -8.00 -4.82 2.56
CA GLU A 72 -7.69 -6.13 3.12
C GLU A 72 -8.69 -7.14 2.61
N VAL A 73 -8.18 -8.22 2.04
CA VAL A 73 -8.99 -9.33 1.54
C VAL A 73 -8.62 -10.61 2.26
N SER A 74 -9.57 -11.53 2.38
CA SER A 74 -9.39 -12.77 3.11
C SER A 74 -8.21 -13.60 2.59
N LYS A 75 -8.03 -13.63 1.26
CA LYS A 75 -6.97 -14.35 0.56
C LYS A 75 -6.77 -13.78 -0.85
N LEU A 76 -5.61 -14.07 -1.46
CA LEU A 76 -5.18 -13.43 -2.71
C LEU A 76 -6.12 -13.72 -3.91
N ASP A 77 -6.68 -14.93 -3.98
CA ASP A 77 -7.58 -15.34 -5.08
C ASP A 77 -8.89 -14.54 -5.14
N VAL A 78 -9.27 -13.81 -4.08
CA VAL A 78 -10.37 -12.84 -4.11
C VAL A 78 -10.12 -11.78 -5.18
N LEU A 79 -8.87 -11.37 -5.38
CA LEU A 79 -8.45 -10.34 -6.34
C LEU A 79 -8.38 -10.82 -7.80
N THR A 80 -8.73 -12.09 -8.04
CA THR A 80 -8.92 -12.65 -9.39
C THR A 80 -10.25 -13.41 -9.50
N SER A 81 -11.08 -13.36 -8.45
CA SER A 81 -12.36 -14.04 -8.40
C SER A 81 -13.37 -13.45 -9.38
N GLU A 82 -14.33 -14.27 -9.80
CA GLU A 82 -15.40 -13.85 -10.71
C GLU A 82 -16.17 -12.61 -10.19
N PRO A 83 -16.64 -12.54 -8.93
CA PRO A 83 -17.34 -11.34 -8.43
C PRO A 83 -16.47 -10.07 -8.48
N TYR A 84 -15.17 -10.20 -8.23
CA TYR A 84 -14.24 -9.07 -8.31
C TYR A 84 -14.02 -8.61 -9.75
N MET A 85 -13.79 -9.57 -10.65
CA MET A 85 -13.57 -9.29 -12.08
C MET A 85 -14.83 -8.73 -12.75
N GLU A 86 -16.02 -9.16 -12.33
CA GLU A 86 -17.29 -8.63 -12.83
C GLU A 86 -17.41 -7.12 -12.55
N LYS A 87 -17.13 -6.67 -11.32
CA LYS A 87 -17.14 -5.24 -10.97
C LYS A 87 -16.10 -4.46 -11.78
N LEU A 88 -14.90 -5.02 -11.93
CA LEU A 88 -13.85 -4.38 -12.72
C LEU A 88 -14.17 -4.25 -14.21
N ASN A 89 -14.88 -5.23 -14.79
CA ASN A 89 -15.25 -5.23 -16.19
C ASN A 89 -16.57 -4.49 -16.50
N ASN A 90 -17.37 -4.20 -15.47
CA ASN A 90 -18.60 -3.42 -15.59
C ASN A 90 -18.56 -2.17 -14.70
N PRO A 91 -17.63 -1.22 -14.96
CA PRO A 91 -17.48 -0.06 -14.10
C PRO A 91 -18.73 0.80 -14.09
N THR A 92 -19.07 1.28 -12.89
CA THR A 92 -20.12 2.27 -12.66
C THR A 92 -19.87 3.57 -13.45
N PRO A 93 -20.90 4.39 -13.68
CA PRO A 93 -20.73 5.70 -14.32
C PRO A 93 -19.68 6.57 -13.62
N GLY A 94 -19.70 6.63 -12.28
CA GLY A 94 -18.71 7.38 -11.52
C GLY A 94 -17.29 6.83 -11.69
N THR A 95 -17.11 5.50 -11.71
CA THR A 95 -15.79 4.89 -11.96
C THR A 95 -15.25 5.27 -13.33
N LYS A 96 -16.09 5.26 -14.37
CA LYS A 96 -15.69 5.69 -15.72
C LYS A 96 -15.31 7.17 -15.78
N GLN A 97 -15.95 8.00 -14.97
CA GLN A 97 -15.70 9.44 -14.92
C GLN A 97 -14.43 9.79 -14.13
N HIS A 98 -14.27 9.23 -12.93
CA HIS A 98 -13.27 9.69 -11.96
C HIS A 98 -11.97 8.88 -11.98
N LEU A 99 -12.00 7.57 -12.23
CA LEU A 99 -10.77 6.78 -12.21
C LEU A 99 -9.71 7.26 -13.23
N PRO A 100 -10.07 7.69 -14.45
CA PRO A 100 -9.10 8.23 -15.42
C PRO A 100 -8.40 9.52 -14.98
N THR A 101 -8.96 10.27 -14.03
CA THR A 101 -8.37 11.55 -13.59
C THR A 101 -7.18 11.36 -12.65
N LEU A 102 -6.97 10.14 -12.14
CA LEU A 102 -5.81 9.79 -11.31
C LEU A 102 -4.59 9.63 -12.23
N ALA A 103 -3.82 10.72 -12.34
CA ALA A 103 -2.82 10.97 -13.37
C ALA A 103 -1.66 9.97 -13.43
N THR A 104 -1.31 9.37 -12.29
CA THR A 104 -0.28 8.34 -12.17
C THR A 104 -0.72 7.34 -11.11
N MET A 105 -1.25 6.19 -11.52
CA MET A 105 -1.65 5.15 -10.57
C MET A 105 -0.71 3.95 -10.61
N ASN A 106 -0.44 3.44 -9.43
CA ASN A 106 0.15 2.14 -9.21
C ASN A 106 -0.89 1.25 -8.54
N ARG A 107 -0.83 -0.04 -8.87
CA ARG A 107 -1.72 -1.06 -8.34
C ARG A 107 -0.90 -2.31 -8.06
N ALA A 108 -1.05 -2.86 -6.86
CA ALA A 108 -0.38 -4.09 -6.44
C ALA A 108 -1.36 -4.98 -5.66
N ALA A 109 -1.66 -6.15 -6.21
CA ALA A 109 -2.30 -7.23 -5.47
C ALA A 109 -1.20 -8.01 -4.73
N CYS A 110 -1.25 -8.03 -3.40
CA CYS A 110 -0.15 -8.51 -2.59
C CYS A 110 -0.57 -9.62 -1.64
N GLN A 111 0.33 -10.59 -1.46
CA GLN A 111 0.26 -11.59 -0.39
C GLN A 111 0.93 -11.04 0.87
N LEU A 112 0.35 -11.33 2.04
CA LEU A 112 0.99 -11.01 3.32
C LEU A 112 2.24 -11.86 3.52
N VAL A 113 3.38 -11.19 3.72
CA VAL A 113 4.67 -11.81 4.04
C VAL A 113 4.88 -11.81 5.54
N HIS A 114 4.70 -10.65 6.17
CA HIS A 114 4.88 -10.46 7.60
C HIS A 114 3.99 -9.36 8.11
N SER A 115 3.56 -9.47 9.36
CA SER A 115 2.90 -8.39 10.03
C SER A 115 3.07 -8.49 11.53
N GLU A 116 3.41 -7.36 12.12
CA GLU A 116 3.57 -7.24 13.55
C GLU A 116 3.12 -5.87 14.06
N SER A 117 2.48 -5.86 15.22
CA SER A 117 2.29 -4.68 16.04
C SER A 117 3.49 -4.51 16.96
N ARG A 118 3.78 -3.27 17.37
CA ARG A 118 4.78 -2.99 18.40
C ARG A 118 4.56 -3.84 19.66
N ILE A 119 5.63 -4.11 20.38
CA ILE A 119 5.62 -4.99 21.56
C ILE A 119 4.60 -4.60 22.64
N HIS A 120 4.35 -3.31 22.83
CA HIS A 120 3.38 -2.81 23.83
C HIS A 120 1.92 -2.98 23.43
N LEU A 121 1.65 -3.37 22.18
CA LEU A 121 0.32 -3.70 21.69
C LEU A 121 0.13 -5.22 21.55
N ASN A 122 1.06 -6.02 22.08
CA ASN A 122 0.91 -7.47 22.12
C ASN A 122 -0.37 -7.85 22.85
N GLY A 123 -1.21 -8.66 22.18
CA GLY A 123 -2.52 -9.08 22.70
C GLY A 123 -3.67 -8.15 22.32
N CYS A 124 -3.41 -6.97 21.75
CA CYS A 124 -4.45 -6.18 21.10
C CYS A 124 -4.91 -6.88 19.82
N MET A 125 -6.23 -6.87 19.57
CA MET A 125 -6.81 -7.61 18.45
C MET A 125 -6.97 -6.79 17.17
N SER A 126 -6.90 -5.46 17.29
CA SER A 126 -7.00 -4.51 16.19
C SER A 126 -6.35 -3.19 16.58
N GLY A 127 -5.88 -2.46 15.59
CA GLY A 127 -5.41 -1.09 15.70
C GLY A 127 -5.42 -0.44 14.32
N LEU A 128 -5.63 0.86 14.27
CA LEU A 128 -5.54 1.67 13.07
C LEU A 128 -4.67 2.89 13.38
N GLY A 129 -3.62 3.10 12.58
CA GLY A 129 -2.82 4.31 12.65
C GLY A 129 -3.59 5.53 12.16
N ALA A 130 -3.25 6.69 12.71
CA ALA A 130 -3.69 7.99 12.21
C ALA A 130 -3.04 8.33 10.86
N THR A 131 -1.80 7.89 10.65
CA THR A 131 -1.06 8.03 9.39
C THR A 131 -0.34 6.74 9.03
N VAL A 132 0.08 6.67 7.76
CA VAL A 132 0.78 5.53 7.20
C VAL A 132 1.94 5.99 6.33
N ALA A 133 3.10 5.37 6.50
CA ALA A 133 4.17 5.43 5.51
C ALA A 133 4.12 4.19 4.63
N LEU A 134 4.25 4.40 3.33
CA LEU A 134 4.32 3.38 2.30
C LEU A 134 5.73 3.40 1.71
N LEU A 135 6.49 2.34 1.93
CA LEU A 135 7.77 2.10 1.27
C LEU A 135 7.56 1.01 0.21
N VAL A 136 7.79 1.36 -1.05
CA VAL A 136 7.72 0.44 -2.18
C VAL A 136 9.13 0.06 -2.56
N LEU A 137 9.47 -1.22 -2.46
CA LEU A 137 10.77 -1.77 -2.78
C LEU A 137 10.68 -2.56 -4.08
N SER A 138 11.62 -2.36 -4.98
CA SER A 138 11.79 -3.16 -6.19
C SER A 138 13.09 -3.94 -6.06
N LEU A 139 12.98 -5.26 -5.95
CA LEU A 139 14.09 -6.17 -5.67
C LEU A 139 14.30 -7.13 -6.85
N PRO A 140 15.53 -7.54 -7.17
CA PRO A 140 15.76 -8.61 -8.13
C PRO A 140 15.06 -9.92 -7.72
N ALA A 141 14.53 -10.64 -8.70
CA ALA A 141 13.88 -11.92 -8.50
C ALA A 141 14.92 -12.98 -8.08
N GLY A 142 14.76 -13.53 -6.88
CA GLY A 142 15.63 -14.59 -6.35
C GLY A 142 15.28 -14.92 -4.91
N LEU A 143 15.24 -16.21 -4.56
CA LEU A 143 14.91 -16.68 -3.21
C LEU A 143 15.91 -16.19 -2.16
N GLU A 144 17.19 -16.14 -2.51
CA GLU A 144 18.27 -15.67 -1.64
C GLU A 144 18.12 -14.17 -1.32
N THR A 145 17.88 -13.36 -2.35
CA THR A 145 17.55 -11.93 -2.23
C THR A 145 16.37 -11.71 -1.29
N VAL A 146 15.27 -12.46 -1.50
CA VAL A 146 14.06 -12.36 -0.67
C VAL A 146 14.33 -12.62 0.82
N ASN A 147 15.06 -13.69 1.15
CA ASN A 147 15.31 -14.05 2.56
C ASN A 147 16.21 -13.03 3.27
N ILE A 148 17.24 -12.56 2.56
CA ILE A 148 18.17 -11.53 3.06
C ILE A 148 17.38 -10.26 3.40
N TRP A 149 16.52 -9.79 2.48
CA TRP A 149 15.74 -8.58 2.68
C TRP A 149 14.67 -8.71 3.78
N GLN A 150 14.07 -9.89 3.99
CA GLN A 150 13.18 -10.11 5.14
C GLN A 150 13.90 -9.90 6.46
N GLY A 151 15.06 -10.56 6.64
CA GLY A 151 15.84 -10.43 7.87
C GLY A 151 16.20 -8.97 8.16
N PHE A 152 16.67 -8.24 7.15
CA PHE A 152 17.00 -6.83 7.30
C PHE A 152 15.81 -5.95 7.66
N ILE A 153 14.64 -6.16 7.04
CA ILE A 153 13.44 -5.38 7.36
C ILE A 153 13.02 -5.61 8.82
N PHE A 154 13.14 -6.84 9.32
CA PHE A 154 12.80 -7.17 10.72
C PHE A 154 13.76 -6.49 11.70
N ASP A 155 15.07 -6.55 11.45
CA ASP A 155 16.07 -5.87 12.28
C ASP A 155 15.90 -4.36 12.25
N ALA A 156 15.57 -3.80 11.08
CA ALA A 156 15.29 -2.38 10.94
C ALA A 156 14.01 -1.97 11.68
N PHE A 157 12.96 -2.80 11.68
CA PHE A 157 11.74 -2.52 12.44
C PHE A 157 12.00 -2.41 13.94
N ASP A 158 12.83 -3.30 14.50
CA ASP A 158 13.21 -3.22 15.91
C ASP A 158 13.96 -1.92 16.24
N LYS A 159 14.82 -1.44 15.34
CA LYS A 159 15.48 -0.13 15.49
C LYS A 159 14.48 1.02 15.39
N MET A 160 13.56 0.99 14.42
CA MET A 160 12.55 2.04 14.21
C MET A 160 11.60 2.17 15.40
N GLN A 161 11.10 1.07 15.98
CA GLN A 161 10.20 1.15 17.14
C GLN A 161 10.88 1.70 18.41
N LYS A 162 12.23 1.62 18.50
CA LYS A 162 13.01 2.22 19.58
C LYS A 162 13.19 3.72 19.41
N SER A 163 13.33 4.19 18.17
CA SER A 163 13.49 5.62 17.87
C SER A 163 12.17 6.38 17.84
N ASP A 164 11.10 5.78 17.32
CA ASP A 164 9.78 6.40 17.23
C ASP A 164 8.70 5.56 17.94
N LYS A 165 8.32 6.02 19.14
CA LYS A 165 7.28 5.42 19.97
C LYS A 165 5.87 5.61 19.42
N SER A 166 5.68 6.31 18.31
CA SER A 166 4.37 6.44 17.66
C SER A 166 4.08 5.34 16.64
N ILE A 167 5.09 4.57 16.21
CA ILE A 167 4.87 3.39 15.36
C ILE A 167 3.93 2.43 16.09
N MET A 168 2.91 1.94 15.39
CA MET A 168 1.91 1.00 15.91
C MET A 168 2.11 -0.39 15.33
N SER A 169 2.34 -0.49 14.03
CA SER A 169 2.52 -1.75 13.32
C SER A 169 3.35 -1.61 12.05
N LEU A 170 3.95 -2.72 11.64
CA LEU A 170 4.53 -2.94 10.33
C LEU A 170 3.77 -4.06 9.62
N HIS A 171 3.51 -3.83 8.34
CA HIS A 171 2.95 -4.84 7.45
C HIS A 171 3.83 -4.91 6.21
N LEU A 172 4.37 -6.09 5.95
CA LEU A 172 5.15 -6.38 4.76
C LEU A 172 4.34 -7.29 3.85
N VAL A 173 4.03 -6.80 2.65
CA VAL A 173 3.28 -7.53 1.64
C VAL A 173 4.10 -7.59 0.35
N ARG A 174 3.98 -8.69 -0.38
CA ARG A 174 4.69 -8.91 -1.65
C ARG A 174 3.70 -8.93 -2.79
N GLU A 175 3.96 -8.16 -3.83
CA GLU A 175 3.17 -8.15 -5.04
C GLU A 175 3.17 -9.55 -5.70
N ASP A 176 2.00 -9.98 -6.14
CA ASP A 176 1.81 -11.11 -7.03
C ASP A 176 1.42 -10.60 -8.40
N ALA A 177 2.34 -10.69 -9.36
CA ALA A 177 2.14 -10.16 -10.71
C ALA A 177 0.95 -10.82 -11.43
N ALA A 178 0.66 -12.11 -11.16
CA ALA A 178 -0.44 -12.82 -11.77
C ALA A 178 -1.80 -12.39 -11.20
N ALA A 179 -1.85 -11.99 -9.93
CA ALA A 179 -3.05 -11.40 -9.32
C ALA A 179 -3.19 -9.89 -9.63
N THR A 180 -2.07 -9.18 -9.83
CA THR A 180 -2.10 -7.77 -10.24
C THR A 180 -2.58 -7.66 -11.69
N GLN A 181 -1.99 -8.38 -12.64
CA GLN A 181 -2.21 -8.11 -14.06
C GLN A 181 -3.70 -8.07 -14.50
N PRO A 182 -4.58 -9.02 -14.11
CA PRO A 182 -5.95 -9.06 -14.62
C PRO A 182 -6.75 -7.81 -14.31
N GLY A 183 -6.61 -7.27 -13.09
CA GLY A 183 -7.35 -6.07 -12.73
C GLY A 183 -6.78 -4.81 -13.37
N SER A 184 -5.48 -4.78 -13.67
CA SER A 184 -4.82 -3.64 -14.31
C SER A 184 -5.17 -3.51 -15.79
N THR A 185 -5.66 -4.57 -16.43
CA THR A 185 -6.12 -4.56 -17.83
C THR A 185 -7.65 -4.60 -17.98
N SER A 186 -8.38 -4.37 -16.89
CA SER A 186 -9.85 -4.41 -16.88
C SER A 186 -10.48 -3.13 -17.44
N GLN A 187 -11.78 -3.18 -17.75
CA GLN A 187 -12.52 -2.02 -18.28
C GLN A 187 -12.50 -0.80 -17.36
N SER A 188 -12.41 -1.01 -16.04
CA SER A 188 -12.25 0.09 -15.08
C SER A 188 -11.00 0.92 -15.37
N TYR A 189 -9.91 0.30 -15.83
CA TYR A 189 -8.59 0.92 -15.95
C TYR A 189 -8.15 1.23 -17.38
N ILE A 190 -8.97 0.92 -18.39
CA ILE A 190 -8.59 1.05 -19.81
C ILE A 190 -8.18 2.47 -20.23
N ASN A 191 -8.73 3.49 -19.56
CA ASN A 191 -8.41 4.91 -19.80
C ASN A 191 -7.58 5.54 -18.66
N SER A 192 -7.02 4.72 -17.77
CA SER A 192 -6.21 5.20 -16.65
C SER A 192 -4.72 5.10 -16.96
N ASN A 193 -3.94 6.03 -16.42
CA ASN A 193 -2.48 6.01 -16.54
C ASN A 193 -1.86 5.09 -15.47
N LEU A 194 -2.07 3.78 -15.62
CA LEU A 194 -1.41 2.79 -14.79
C LEU A 194 0.07 2.66 -15.17
N LYS A 195 0.95 2.75 -14.18
CA LYS A 195 2.36 2.35 -14.36
C LYS A 195 2.43 0.83 -14.41
N SER A 196 2.84 0.27 -15.55
CA SER A 196 3.01 -1.18 -15.69
C SER A 196 4.27 -1.66 -14.96
N SER A 197 4.16 -2.78 -14.23
CA SER A 197 5.32 -3.52 -13.73
C SER A 197 5.73 -4.53 -14.79
N GLU A 198 6.40 -4.07 -15.85
CA GLU A 198 6.75 -4.92 -17.01
C GLU A 198 8.04 -5.74 -16.83
N ASP A 199 8.78 -5.53 -15.74
CA ASP A 199 10.06 -6.20 -15.57
C ASP A 199 9.92 -7.57 -14.91
N ARG A 200 10.06 -8.63 -15.72
CA ARG A 200 9.97 -10.04 -15.28
C ARG A 200 11.08 -10.46 -14.32
N GLY A 201 12.09 -9.61 -14.11
CA GLY A 201 13.19 -9.83 -13.18
C GLY A 201 13.03 -9.11 -11.83
N ILE A 202 11.94 -8.39 -11.59
CA ILE A 202 11.77 -7.56 -10.38
C ILE A 202 10.55 -8.04 -9.57
N ILE A 203 10.74 -8.16 -8.26
CA ILE A 203 9.68 -8.43 -7.28
C ILE A 203 9.44 -7.16 -6.48
N ARG A 204 8.20 -6.66 -6.48
CA ARG A 204 7.81 -5.50 -5.68
C ARG A 204 7.34 -5.91 -4.29
N TRP A 205 7.92 -5.29 -3.27
CA TRP A 205 7.50 -5.40 -1.89
C TRP A 205 6.93 -4.07 -1.44
N VAL A 206 5.88 -4.14 -0.64
CA VAL A 206 5.24 -2.97 -0.08
C VAL A 206 5.28 -3.11 1.43
N MET A 207 5.97 -2.18 2.08
CA MET A 207 6.03 -2.07 3.52
C MET A 207 5.14 -0.91 3.96
N LEU A 208 4.21 -1.19 4.87
CA LEU A 208 3.33 -0.22 5.49
C LEU A 208 3.71 -0.09 6.94
N LEU A 209 4.02 1.14 7.37
CA LEU A 209 4.19 1.49 8.77
C LEU A 209 3.03 2.36 9.20
N GLU A 210 2.31 1.94 10.24
CA GLU A 210 1.21 2.71 10.81
C GLU A 210 1.66 3.47 12.06
N PHE A 211 1.19 4.71 12.21
CA PHE A 211 1.60 5.60 13.29
C PHE A 211 0.40 6.11 14.07
N SER A 212 0.54 6.26 15.39
CA SER A 212 -0.50 6.85 16.24
C SER A 212 -0.55 8.37 16.15
N ARG A 213 0.54 9.02 15.73
CA ARG A 213 0.61 10.47 15.55
C ARG A 213 0.14 10.87 14.15
N ARG A 214 -0.38 12.09 14.02
CA ARG A 214 -0.53 12.72 12.71
C ARG A 214 0.79 13.35 12.28
N TRP A 215 1.13 13.17 11.02
CA TRP A 215 2.15 13.95 10.34
C TRP A 215 1.47 15.11 9.64
N ASP A 216 2.12 16.27 9.69
CA ASP A 216 1.96 17.27 8.65
C ASP A 216 2.39 16.63 7.31
N ALA A 217 1.75 16.99 6.21
CA ALA A 217 1.94 16.35 4.90
C ALA A 217 3.36 16.52 4.31
N THR A 218 4.32 17.03 5.07
CA THR A 218 5.71 17.18 4.70
C THR A 218 6.44 15.84 4.88
N HIS A 219 6.91 15.27 3.78
CA HIS A 219 7.58 13.96 3.72
C HIS A 219 8.85 13.83 4.60
N GLU A 220 9.37 14.92 5.17
CA GLU A 220 10.64 14.95 5.92
C GLU A 220 10.61 14.05 7.16
N GLY A 221 9.53 14.11 7.96
CA GLY A 221 9.43 13.32 9.20
C GLY A 221 9.40 11.81 8.98
N VAL A 222 8.95 11.35 7.81
CA VAL A 222 8.86 9.93 7.47
C VAL A 222 10.21 9.35 7.09
N ARG A 223 11.02 10.10 6.33
CA ARG A 223 12.35 9.66 5.92
C ARG A 223 13.28 9.46 7.11
N ASP A 224 13.17 10.30 8.13
CA ASP A 224 13.94 10.17 9.37
C ASP A 224 13.60 8.88 10.12
N VAL A 225 12.31 8.53 10.20
CA VAL A 225 11.88 7.27 10.82
C VAL A 225 12.36 6.06 10.01
N LEU A 226 12.24 6.14 8.67
CA LEU A 226 12.66 5.09 7.76
C LEU A 226 14.18 4.99 7.59
N LYS A 227 14.96 5.91 8.18
CA LYS A 227 16.41 5.97 8.02
C LYS A 227 17.12 4.62 8.25
N PRO A 228 16.80 3.81 9.29
CA PRO A 228 17.43 2.50 9.47
C PRO A 228 17.23 1.54 8.29
N VAL A 229 16.08 1.63 7.60
CA VAL A 229 15.78 0.85 6.40
C VAL A 229 16.47 1.46 5.18
N ILE A 230 16.42 2.79 5.04
CA ILE A 230 17.02 3.53 3.91
C ILE A 230 18.53 3.33 3.88
N ASP A 231 19.21 3.46 5.02
CA ASP A 231 20.66 3.31 5.12
C ASP A 231 21.09 1.89 4.71
N GLU A 232 20.29 0.87 5.06
CA GLU A 232 20.51 -0.52 4.64
C GLU A 232 20.23 -0.72 3.15
N LEU A 233 19.16 -0.14 2.62
CA LEU A 233 18.83 -0.17 1.18
C LEU A 233 19.90 0.52 0.32
N SER A 234 20.55 1.54 0.88
CA SER A 234 21.54 2.37 0.19
C SER A 234 22.98 1.86 0.38
N GLY A 235 23.13 0.67 0.96
CA GLY A 235 24.43 0.01 1.16
C GLY A 235 25.12 -0.37 -0.16
N ALA A 236 26.41 -0.71 -0.06
CA ALA A 236 27.27 -0.97 -1.23
C ALA A 236 27.55 -2.47 -1.50
N SER A 237 26.81 -3.39 -0.87
CA SER A 237 26.99 -4.84 -1.11
C SER A 237 26.39 -5.27 -2.45
N GLU A 238 26.82 -6.43 -2.95
CA GLU A 238 26.26 -7.03 -4.17
C GLU A 238 24.75 -7.31 -4.04
N ALA A 239 24.24 -7.59 -2.84
CA ALA A 239 22.80 -7.80 -2.62
C ALA A 239 21.95 -6.52 -2.78
N GLN A 240 22.59 -5.35 -2.79
CA GLN A 240 21.96 -4.02 -2.88
C GLN A 240 22.07 -3.38 -4.27
N LYS A 241 22.93 -3.90 -5.16
CA LYS A 241 23.31 -3.23 -6.43
C LYS A 241 22.17 -2.99 -7.42
N ASP A 242 21.04 -3.65 -7.25
CA ASP A 242 19.88 -3.56 -8.16
C ASP A 242 18.56 -3.29 -7.39
N VAL A 243 18.66 -2.79 -6.16
CA VAL A 243 17.49 -2.44 -5.35
C VAL A 243 17.12 -0.98 -5.54
N THR A 244 15.86 -0.73 -5.88
CA THR A 244 15.30 0.63 -5.91
C THR A 244 14.12 0.74 -4.95
N PHE A 245 13.87 1.95 -4.45
CA PHE A 245 12.78 2.19 -3.52
C PHE A 245 12.15 3.57 -3.66
N ASP A 246 10.84 3.63 -3.41
CA ASP A 246 10.04 4.85 -3.35
C ASP A 246 9.38 4.97 -1.97
N ILE A 247 9.35 6.17 -1.42
CA ILE A 247 8.77 6.46 -0.09
C ILE A 247 7.62 7.45 -0.27
N HIS A 248 6.45 7.04 0.21
CA HIS A 248 5.27 7.89 0.31
C HIS A 248 4.80 7.98 1.77
N ALA A 249 4.20 9.10 2.12
CA ALA A 249 3.64 9.36 3.43
C ALA A 249 2.20 9.82 3.24
N PHE A 250 1.24 9.22 3.96
CA PHE A 250 -0.16 9.57 3.84
C PHE A 250 -0.81 9.75 5.21
N ALA A 251 -1.76 10.68 5.29
CA ALA A 251 -2.64 10.83 6.44
C ALA A 251 -4.03 10.28 6.15
N GLY A 252 -4.74 9.82 7.19
CA GLY A 252 -6.13 9.39 7.04
C GLY A 252 -6.96 10.53 6.43
N ASN A 253 -7.65 10.23 5.33
CA ASN A 253 -8.52 11.17 4.62
C ASN A 253 -9.95 11.08 5.13
#